data_AF-A0AAW1T2Q4-F1
#
_entry.id   AF-A0AAW1T2Q4-F1
#
_cell.length_a   1.000
_cell.length_b   1.000
_cell.length_c   1.000
_cell.angle_alpha   90.00
_cell.angle_beta   90.00
_cell.angle_gamma   90.00
#
_symmetry.space_group_name_H-M   'P 1'
#
loop_
_entity.id
_entity.type
_entity.pdbx_description
1 polymer ?
#
loop_
_entity_poly.entity_id
_entity_poly.type
_entity_poly.pdbx_seq_one_letter_code
_entity_poly.pdbx_strand_id
1 'polypeptide(L)'
;MRQLQHARNLEQSKLDEVFHLEQQLSLTKGSAQVHEQQMMAYQHLHTHHGEAVGDPSGGQAVTPVCDRCLQPIDSMIYNQNLERLQAECTAAHHAKQQEEARVTEARRLMGGLRGQREAEATHLEQLQAEQLQMRAQAQQLVDQKHDARRYAQLQQSRVQEERQHLRWRVECVTAEAREVIEAEAADAVASADPRSDLEIPQEVSRAANLLSELIREARPALAHHQRLQSNLTSHQAQKNEHKGEAGRMQAMQRQEEALRASAAEAQQAAATEAAWLAELDAAFSRTGIQSFAIEGVLGELQVVTSRYLEQLSTGMVLKLSATRPSSGQSSAVERISKAVQVRTAKGETRERTVRQLSGGERRRVGLALALGFSELIAARSRLRTNLIVLDEVLQHLDEEGNARVCSLLRGMHQDTVLIVGQADSYVAQAFDAVDVVVKQNGQSHLLLA
;
A
#
# COMPACT_ATOMS: atom_id res chain seq x y z
N MET A 1 17.38 -3.15 -9.30
CA MET A 1 16.27 -3.58 -8.42
C MET A 1 16.03 -2.62 -7.25
N ARG A 2 16.98 -2.38 -6.33
CA ARG A 2 16.79 -1.44 -5.21
C ARG A 2 16.47 0.01 -5.64
N GLN A 3 17.14 0.50 -6.69
CA GLN A 3 16.86 1.84 -7.25
C GLN A 3 15.45 1.96 -7.84
N LEU A 4 14.97 0.93 -8.57
CA LEU A 4 13.60 0.89 -9.10
C LEU A 4 12.53 0.82 -7.99
N GLN A 5 12.79 0.08 -6.91
CA GLN A 5 11.89 0.05 -5.75
C GLN A 5 11.83 1.42 -5.06
N HIS A 6 12.97 2.09 -4.89
CA HIS A 6 13.02 3.43 -4.33
C HIS A 6 12.28 4.46 -5.21
N ALA A 7 12.50 4.42 -6.53
CA ALA A 7 11.80 5.27 -7.50
C ALA A 7 10.28 5.03 -7.47
N ARG A 8 9.84 3.77 -7.34
CA ARG A 8 8.42 3.41 -7.24
C ARG A 8 7.78 3.96 -5.96
N ASN A 9 8.46 3.87 -4.82
CA ASN A 9 7.97 4.43 -3.56
C ASN A 9 7.89 5.97 -3.61
N LEU A 10 8.89 6.61 -4.22
CA LEU A 10 8.91 8.05 -4.41
C LEU A 10 7.76 8.52 -5.31
N GLU A 11 7.52 7.81 -6.42
CA GLU A 11 6.39 8.08 -7.31
C GLU A 11 5.05 7.93 -6.61
N GLN A 12 4.88 6.89 -5.79
CA GLN A 12 3.65 6.65 -5.04
C GLN A 12 3.40 7.76 -4.01
N SER A 13 4.42 8.18 -3.26
CA SER A 13 4.34 9.32 -2.34
C SER A 13 3.98 10.63 -3.05
N LYS A 14 4.53 10.88 -4.25
CA LYS A 14 4.21 12.07 -5.05
C LYS A 14 2.83 12.00 -5.68
N LEU A 15 2.30 10.81 -5.95
CA LEU A 15 0.92 10.60 -6.38
C LEU A 15 -0.08 10.99 -5.29
N ASP A 16 0.21 10.61 -4.04
CA ASP A 16 -0.59 11.00 -2.87
C ASP A 16 -0.55 12.51 -2.65
N GLU A 17 0.61 13.15 -2.85
CA GLU A 17 0.77 14.61 -2.78
C GLU A 17 -0.09 15.33 -3.84
N VAL A 18 -0.08 14.85 -5.09
CA VAL A 18 -0.94 15.39 -6.17
C VAL A 18 -2.42 15.22 -5.82
N PHE A 19 -2.81 14.05 -5.29
CA PHE A 19 -4.20 13.79 -4.89
C PHE A 19 -4.67 14.76 -3.80
N HIS A 20 -3.84 15.02 -2.79
CA HIS A 20 -4.15 16.00 -1.74
C HIS A 20 -4.27 17.43 -2.28
N LEU A 21 -3.38 17.85 -3.18
CA LEU A 21 -3.45 19.16 -3.83
C LEU A 21 -4.71 19.30 -4.70
N GLU A 22 -5.13 18.23 -5.39
CA GLU A 22 -6.38 18.22 -6.16
C GLU A 22 -7.63 18.34 -5.27
N GLN A 23 -7.61 17.71 -4.10
CA GLN A 23 -8.69 17.85 -3.12
C GLN A 23 -8.76 19.29 -2.57
N GLN A 24 -7.61 19.89 -2.25
CA GLN A 24 -7.53 21.30 -1.82
C GLN A 24 -8.03 22.25 -2.91
N LEU A 25 -7.65 21.99 -4.16
CA LEU A 25 -8.13 22.77 -5.31
C LEU A 25 -9.65 22.65 -5.48
N SER A 26 -10.24 21.48 -5.24
CA SER A 26 -11.69 21.30 -5.29
C SER A 26 -12.39 22.16 -4.23
N LEU A 27 -11.84 22.23 -3.01
CA LEU A 27 -12.37 23.06 -1.92
C LEU A 27 -12.25 24.56 -2.23
N THR A 28 -11.09 25.02 -2.73
CA THR A 28 -10.89 26.43 -3.08
C THR A 28 -11.74 26.87 -4.27
N LYS A 29 -11.97 25.98 -5.26
CA LYS A 29 -12.96 26.21 -6.33
C LYS A 29 -14.37 26.40 -5.79
N GLY A 30 -14.79 25.55 -4.86
CA GLY A 30 -16.09 25.69 -4.19
C GLY A 30 -16.21 27.01 -3.44
N SER A 31 -15.17 27.39 -2.68
CA SER A 31 -15.14 28.66 -1.94
C SER A 31 -15.22 29.88 -2.86
N ALA A 32 -14.46 29.88 -3.96
CA ALA A 32 -14.48 30.98 -4.93
C ALA A 32 -15.88 31.13 -5.57
N GLN A 33 -16.51 30.01 -5.94
CA GLN A 33 -17.86 30.00 -6.51
C GLN A 33 -18.92 30.52 -5.52
N VAL A 34 -18.80 30.18 -4.23
CA VAL A 34 -19.70 30.69 -3.18
C VAL A 34 -19.55 32.20 -3.01
N HIS A 35 -18.33 32.72 -2.94
CA HIS A 35 -18.10 34.16 -2.81
C HIS A 35 -18.54 34.94 -4.06
N GLU A 36 -18.36 34.38 -5.25
CA GLU A 36 -18.87 34.96 -6.50
C GLU A 36 -20.41 35.01 -6.51
N GLN A 37 -21.08 33.94 -6.10
CA GLN A 37 -22.54 33.90 -5.96
C GLN A 37 -23.06 34.88 -4.90
N GLN A 38 -22.37 35.00 -3.76
CA GLN A 38 -22.72 35.95 -2.71
C GLN A 38 -22.57 37.40 -3.20
N MET A 39 -21.48 37.72 -3.90
CA MET A 39 -21.26 39.04 -4.46
C MET A 39 -22.32 39.39 -5.51
N MET A 40 -22.61 38.48 -6.44
CA MET A 40 -23.66 38.66 -7.46
C MET A 40 -25.05 38.85 -6.83
N ALA A 41 -25.41 38.00 -5.86
CA ALA A 41 -26.66 38.12 -5.14
C ALA A 41 -26.77 39.45 -4.39
N TYR A 42 -25.67 39.94 -3.81
CA TYR A 42 -25.63 41.22 -3.11
C TYR A 42 -25.77 42.41 -4.07
N GLN A 43 -25.13 42.34 -5.26
CA GLN A 43 -25.27 43.36 -6.31
C GLN A 43 -26.71 43.43 -6.86
N HIS A 44 -27.39 42.28 -6.98
CA HIS A 44 -28.76 42.23 -7.47
C HIS A 44 -29.79 42.92 -6.55
N LEU A 45 -29.51 43.01 -5.25
CA LEU A 45 -30.37 43.74 -4.28
C LEU A 45 -30.47 45.24 -4.60
N HIS A 46 -29.51 45.80 -5.35
CA HIS A 46 -29.52 47.22 -5.72
C HIS A 46 -30.07 47.46 -7.14
N THR A 47 -30.03 46.47 -8.04
CA THR A 47 -30.53 46.61 -9.42
C THR A 47 -32.06 46.58 -9.52
N HIS A 48 -32.77 45.88 -8.61
CA HIS A 48 -34.23 45.77 -8.67
C HIS A 48 -35.00 46.99 -8.14
N HIS A 49 -34.31 48.03 -7.66
CA HIS A 49 -34.93 49.25 -7.12
C HIS A 49 -34.58 50.56 -7.85
N GLY A 50 -33.83 50.48 -8.95
CA GLY A 50 -33.59 51.62 -9.85
C GLY A 50 -34.74 51.90 -10.84
N GLU A 51 -35.71 51.00 -10.97
CA GLU A 51 -36.83 51.10 -11.92
C GLU A 51 -38.19 51.20 -11.18
N ALA A 52 -38.33 52.12 -10.23
CA ALA A 52 -39.62 52.53 -9.70
C ALA A 52 -40.03 53.89 -10.28
N VAL A 53 -40.93 53.83 -11.25
CA VAL A 53 -41.82 54.87 -11.82
C VAL A 53 -41.74 56.25 -11.15
N GLY A 54 -41.23 57.24 -11.91
CA GLY A 54 -41.25 58.64 -11.51
C GLY A 54 -42.66 59.25 -11.60
N ASP A 55 -43.15 59.74 -10.46
CA ASP A 55 -44.30 60.64 -10.34
C ASP A 55 -43.78 62.10 -10.34
N PRO A 56 -44.26 63.02 -11.21
CA PRO A 56 -43.67 64.35 -11.34
C PRO A 56 -44.28 65.32 -10.33
N SER A 57 -44.05 65.11 -9.03
CA SER A 57 -44.22 66.18 -8.04
C SER A 57 -43.48 65.90 -6.73
N GLY A 58 -42.48 66.74 -6.43
CA GLY A 58 -41.85 66.83 -5.10
C GLY A 58 -40.56 66.00 -4.94
N GLY A 59 -39.42 66.70 -4.84
CA GLY A 59 -38.10 66.10 -4.68
C GLY A 59 -37.86 65.52 -3.28
N GLN A 60 -38.07 64.21 -3.13
CA GLN A 60 -37.44 63.41 -2.08
C GLN A 60 -36.78 62.20 -2.71
N ALA A 61 -35.48 62.02 -2.43
CA ALA A 61 -34.71 60.88 -2.90
C ALA A 61 -35.30 59.61 -2.28
N VAL A 62 -35.88 58.75 -3.12
CA VAL A 62 -36.40 57.45 -2.69
C VAL A 62 -35.22 56.59 -2.27
N THR A 63 -35.08 56.32 -0.96
CA THR A 63 -34.08 55.39 -0.45
C THR A 63 -34.44 53.98 -0.94
N PRO A 64 -33.53 53.25 -1.61
CA PRO A 64 -33.81 51.88 -2.03
C PRO A 64 -34.14 51.04 -0.79
N VAL A 65 -35.17 50.21 -0.86
CA VAL A 65 -35.68 49.43 0.28
C VAL A 65 -35.48 47.96 -0.04
N CYS A 66 -34.98 47.14 0.88
CA CYS A 66 -34.75 45.71 0.65
C CYS A 66 -36.05 44.95 0.37
N ASP A 67 -36.12 44.23 -0.74
CA ASP A 67 -37.29 43.47 -1.24
C ASP A 67 -37.75 42.37 -0.26
N ARG A 68 -36.85 41.93 0.64
CA ARG A 68 -37.08 40.80 1.53
C ARG A 68 -37.51 41.19 2.93
N CYS A 69 -37.05 42.34 3.44
CA CYS A 69 -37.37 42.82 4.78
C CYS A 69 -38.03 44.21 4.80
N LEU A 70 -38.22 44.83 3.63
CA LEU A 70 -38.83 46.14 3.44
C LEU A 70 -38.15 47.26 4.26
N GLN A 71 -36.85 47.13 4.56
CA GLN A 71 -36.07 48.14 5.29
C GLN A 71 -35.25 49.03 4.34
N PRO A 72 -35.06 50.33 4.65
CA PRO A 72 -34.23 51.23 3.86
C PRO A 72 -32.78 50.73 3.81
N ILE A 73 -32.21 50.66 2.62
CA ILE A 73 -30.81 50.32 2.37
C ILE A 73 -30.01 51.61 2.48
N ASP A 74 -29.18 51.70 3.52
CA ASP A 74 -28.18 52.75 3.64
C ASP A 74 -27.10 52.57 2.57
N SER A 75 -26.94 53.58 1.70
CA SER A 75 -26.01 53.55 0.56
C SER A 75 -24.55 53.48 0.99
N MET A 76 -24.20 54.02 2.17
CA MET A 76 -22.84 53.95 2.71
C MET A 76 -22.52 52.53 3.18
N ILE A 77 -23.45 51.90 3.91
CA ILE A 77 -23.29 50.52 4.41
C ILE A 77 -23.28 49.52 3.25
N TYR A 78 -24.13 49.73 2.23
CA TYR A 78 -24.16 48.91 1.03
C TYR A 78 -22.82 48.94 0.29
N ASN A 79 -22.28 50.12 0.02
CA ASN A 79 -21.00 50.26 -0.70
C ASN A 79 -19.83 49.65 0.10
N GLN A 80 -19.78 49.83 1.43
CA GLN A 80 -18.77 49.21 2.28
C GLN A 80 -18.84 47.67 2.27
N ASN A 81 -20.05 47.10 2.33
CA ASN A 81 -20.23 45.66 2.25
C ASN A 81 -19.88 45.12 0.85
N LEU A 82 -20.18 45.87 -0.21
CA LEU A 82 -19.84 45.51 -1.57
C LEU A 82 -18.31 45.49 -1.78
N GLU A 83 -17.60 46.51 -1.29
CA GLU A 83 -16.13 46.54 -1.31
C GLU A 83 -15.53 45.37 -0.54
N ARG A 84 -16.07 45.03 0.64
CA ARG A 84 -15.64 43.87 1.41
C ARG A 84 -15.86 42.55 0.64
N LEU A 85 -17.04 42.35 0.06
CA LEU A 85 -17.37 41.14 -0.72
C LEU A 85 -16.51 41.03 -1.98
N GLN A 86 -16.19 42.15 -2.63
CA GLN A 86 -15.26 42.19 -3.77
C GLN A 86 -13.83 41.81 -3.34
N ALA A 87 -13.37 42.30 -2.19
CA ALA A 87 -12.08 41.91 -1.62
C ALA A 87 -12.03 40.41 -1.26
N GLU A 88 -13.09 39.87 -0.65
CA GLU A 88 -13.21 38.44 -0.34
C GLU A 88 -13.23 37.57 -1.61
N CYS A 89 -13.97 38.00 -2.65
CA CYS A 89 -14.04 37.30 -3.94
C CYS A 89 -12.70 37.29 -4.69
N THR A 90 -11.99 38.42 -4.71
CA THR A 90 -10.65 38.53 -5.32
C THR A 90 -9.62 37.70 -4.56
N ALA A 91 -9.65 37.69 -3.23
CA ALA A 91 -8.79 36.85 -2.41
C ALA A 91 -9.04 35.35 -2.68
N ALA A 92 -10.31 34.94 -2.78
CA ALA A 92 -10.67 33.56 -3.08
C ALA A 92 -10.25 33.12 -4.50
N HIS A 93 -10.35 34.01 -5.48
CA HIS A 93 -9.87 33.76 -6.85
C HIS A 93 -8.34 33.62 -6.90
N HIS A 94 -7.62 34.47 -6.18
CA HIS A 94 -6.16 34.39 -6.10
C HIS A 94 -5.71 33.09 -5.42
N ALA A 95 -6.37 32.69 -4.33
CA ALA A 95 -6.12 31.41 -3.67
C ALA A 95 -6.37 30.21 -4.59
N LYS A 96 -7.46 30.24 -5.37
CA LYS A 96 -7.73 29.23 -6.41
C LYS A 96 -6.60 29.16 -7.44
N GLN A 97 -6.17 30.30 -7.99
CA GLN A 97 -5.09 30.35 -8.98
C GLN A 97 -3.76 29.81 -8.45
N GLN A 98 -3.43 30.11 -7.18
CA GLN A 98 -2.23 29.57 -6.54
C GLN A 98 -2.29 28.04 -6.42
N GLU A 99 -3.43 27.47 -6.04
CA GLU A 99 -3.59 26.02 -5.97
C GLU A 99 -3.60 25.36 -7.37
N GLU A 100 -4.16 26.02 -8.39
CA GLU A 100 -4.08 25.53 -9.78
C GLU A 100 -2.64 25.47 -10.29
N ALA A 101 -1.83 26.48 -9.96
CA ALA A 101 -0.40 26.51 -10.27
C ALA A 101 0.39 25.40 -9.55
N ARG A 102 0.06 25.13 -8.29
CA ARG A 102 0.67 24.04 -7.50
C ARG A 102 0.36 22.67 -8.09
N VAL A 103 -0.89 22.42 -8.45
CA VAL A 103 -1.32 21.15 -9.06
C VAL A 103 -0.64 20.96 -10.43
N THR A 104 -0.56 22.00 -11.25
CA THR A 104 0.10 21.90 -12.57
C THR A 104 1.59 21.61 -12.46
N GLU A 105 2.29 22.27 -11.55
CA GLU A 105 3.72 22.01 -11.32
C GLU A 105 3.95 20.59 -10.76
N ALA A 106 3.12 20.14 -9.81
CA ALA A 106 3.21 18.79 -9.26
C ALA A 106 2.98 17.72 -10.36
N ARG A 107 2.01 17.91 -11.25
CA ARG A 107 1.78 17.02 -12.41
C ARG A 107 2.96 17.01 -13.38
N ARG A 108 3.61 18.16 -13.63
CA ARG A 108 4.80 18.25 -14.48
C ARG A 108 5.96 17.45 -13.91
N LEU A 109 6.23 17.60 -12.62
CA LEU A 109 7.28 16.84 -11.92
C LEU A 109 7.00 15.33 -11.95
N MET A 110 5.74 14.92 -11.74
CA MET A 110 5.32 13.52 -11.86
C MET A 110 5.54 12.95 -13.26
N GLY A 111 5.21 13.71 -14.30
CA GLY A 111 5.49 13.32 -15.69
C GLY A 111 6.98 13.10 -15.95
N GLY A 112 7.84 13.97 -15.40
CA GLY A 112 9.30 13.84 -15.48
C GLY A 112 9.83 12.59 -14.79
N LEU A 113 9.40 12.32 -13.55
CA LEU A 113 9.80 11.13 -12.79
C LEU A 113 9.36 9.84 -13.48
N ARG A 114 8.13 9.81 -14.01
CA ARG A 114 7.62 8.65 -14.75
C ARG A 114 8.45 8.38 -16.02
N GLY A 115 8.79 9.43 -16.77
CA GLY A 115 9.65 9.32 -17.94
C GLY A 115 11.05 8.79 -17.60
N GLN A 116 11.65 9.25 -16.50
CA GLN A 116 12.93 8.72 -16.02
C GLN A 116 12.84 7.22 -15.67
N ARG A 117 11.78 6.80 -14.98
CA ARG A 117 11.56 5.39 -14.62
C ARG A 117 11.39 4.50 -15.84
N GLU A 118 10.64 4.94 -16.85
CA GLU A 118 10.45 4.21 -18.11
C GLU A 118 11.77 4.10 -18.89
N ALA A 119 12.59 5.15 -18.91
CA ALA A 119 13.93 5.11 -19.48
C ALA A 119 14.88 4.14 -18.73
N GLU A 120 14.86 4.15 -17.40
CA GLU A 120 15.65 3.22 -16.59
C GLU A 120 15.20 1.76 -16.75
N ALA A 121 13.88 1.53 -16.84
CA ALA A 121 13.32 0.20 -17.05
C ALA A 121 13.73 -0.39 -18.41
N THR A 122 13.61 0.41 -19.48
CA THR A 122 14.03 -0.01 -20.83
C THR A 122 15.54 -0.26 -20.90
N HIS A 123 16.36 0.56 -20.24
CA HIS A 123 17.80 0.32 -20.13
C HIS A 123 18.13 -0.98 -19.38
N LEU A 124 17.41 -1.28 -18.30
CA LEU A 124 17.59 -2.53 -17.56
C LEU A 124 17.21 -3.76 -18.40
N GLU A 125 16.12 -3.68 -19.18
CA GLU A 125 15.72 -4.74 -20.11
C GLU A 125 16.79 -5.00 -21.19
N GLN A 126 17.39 -3.94 -21.74
CA GLN A 126 18.50 -4.06 -22.68
C GLN A 126 19.71 -4.77 -22.05
N LEU A 127 20.13 -4.36 -20.86
CA LEU A 127 21.24 -5.00 -20.15
C LEU A 127 20.96 -6.49 -19.84
N GLN A 128 19.71 -6.83 -19.47
CA GLN A 128 19.32 -8.22 -19.24
C GLN A 128 19.37 -9.05 -20.53
N ALA A 129 18.91 -8.49 -21.65
CA ALA A 129 18.99 -9.14 -22.95
C ALA A 129 20.44 -9.39 -23.39
N GLU A 130 21.31 -8.39 -23.23
CA GLU A 130 22.76 -8.53 -23.49
C GLU A 130 23.40 -9.61 -22.61
N GLN A 131 23.06 -9.65 -21.31
CA GLN A 131 23.58 -10.67 -20.40
C GLN A 131 23.13 -12.08 -20.79
N LEU A 132 21.88 -12.24 -21.22
CA LEU A 132 21.33 -13.51 -21.74
C LEU A 132 22.06 -13.96 -23.01
N GLN A 133 22.30 -13.03 -23.95
CA GLN A 133 23.08 -13.33 -25.16
C GLN A 133 24.51 -13.76 -24.83
N MET A 134 25.20 -13.05 -23.94
CA MET A 134 26.55 -13.43 -23.52
C MET A 134 26.59 -14.81 -22.86
N ARG A 135 25.59 -15.14 -22.02
CA ARG A 135 25.47 -16.48 -21.42
C ARG A 135 25.25 -17.56 -22.47
N ALA A 136 24.40 -17.32 -23.45
CA ALA A 136 24.15 -18.26 -24.55
C ALA A 136 25.41 -18.50 -25.39
N GLN A 137 26.15 -17.44 -25.73
CA GLN A 137 27.43 -17.56 -26.45
C GLN A 137 28.48 -18.32 -25.64
N ALA A 138 28.60 -18.04 -24.34
CA ALA A 138 29.51 -18.76 -23.47
C ALA A 138 29.17 -20.26 -23.40
N GLN A 139 27.87 -20.61 -23.33
CA GLN A 139 27.42 -22.00 -23.33
C GLN A 139 27.76 -22.71 -24.65
N GLN A 140 27.52 -22.05 -25.80
CA GLN A 140 27.89 -22.60 -27.11
C GLN A 140 29.40 -22.90 -27.21
N LEU A 141 30.26 -22.03 -26.67
CA LEU A 141 31.71 -22.27 -26.65
C LEU A 141 32.10 -23.46 -25.75
N VAL A 142 31.39 -23.67 -24.63
CA VAL A 142 31.58 -24.84 -23.77
C VAL A 142 31.19 -26.12 -24.49
N ASP A 143 30.03 -26.12 -25.15
CA ASP A 143 29.52 -27.28 -25.89
C ASP A 143 30.46 -27.65 -27.05
N GLN A 144 30.93 -26.67 -27.82
CA GLN A 144 31.95 -26.88 -28.88
C GLN A 144 33.24 -27.51 -28.32
N LYS A 145 33.71 -27.07 -27.15
CA LYS A 145 34.88 -27.66 -26.48
C LYS A 145 34.62 -29.10 -26.03
N HIS A 146 33.41 -29.41 -25.56
CA HIS A 146 33.03 -30.77 -25.17
C HIS A 146 32.95 -31.71 -26.38
N ASP A 147 32.37 -31.27 -27.49
CA ASP A 147 32.30 -32.05 -28.73
C ASP A 147 33.68 -32.32 -29.32
N ALA A 148 34.55 -31.31 -29.35
CA ALA A 148 35.95 -31.48 -29.76
C ALA A 148 36.71 -32.51 -28.89
N ARG A 149 36.48 -32.49 -27.57
CA ARG A 149 37.08 -33.48 -26.65
C ARG A 149 36.55 -34.90 -26.90
N ARG A 150 35.24 -35.07 -27.10
CA ARG A 150 34.63 -36.36 -27.42
C ARG A 150 35.18 -36.93 -28.73
N TYR A 151 35.28 -36.08 -29.75
CA TYR A 151 35.86 -36.47 -31.04
C TYR A 151 37.31 -36.91 -30.89
N ALA A 152 38.13 -36.16 -30.15
CA ALA A 152 39.52 -36.54 -29.88
C ALA A 152 39.64 -37.87 -29.11
N GLN A 153 38.76 -38.12 -28.12
CA GLN A 153 38.73 -39.39 -27.39
C GLN A 153 38.37 -40.58 -28.29
N LEU A 154 37.39 -40.43 -29.18
CA LEU A 154 37.01 -41.46 -30.16
C LEU A 154 38.14 -41.77 -31.16
N GLN A 155 38.88 -40.75 -31.60
CA GLN A 155 40.06 -40.96 -32.44
C GLN A 155 41.14 -41.74 -31.67
N GLN A 156 41.36 -41.40 -30.40
CA GLN A 156 42.34 -42.08 -29.57
C GLN A 156 41.95 -43.55 -29.31
N SER A 157 40.67 -43.86 -29.09
CA SER A 157 40.21 -45.25 -28.91
C SER A 157 40.37 -46.07 -30.19
N ARG A 158 40.02 -45.51 -31.36
CA ARG A 158 40.25 -46.18 -32.67
C ARG A 158 41.71 -46.52 -32.90
N VAL A 159 42.61 -45.57 -32.64
CA VAL A 159 44.06 -45.80 -32.76
C VAL A 159 44.54 -46.87 -31.77
N GLN A 160 43.97 -46.94 -30.57
CA GLN A 160 44.30 -48.00 -29.60
C GLN A 160 43.81 -49.38 -30.05
N GLU A 161 42.60 -49.49 -30.59
CA GLU A 161 42.05 -50.74 -31.14
C GLU A 161 42.88 -51.26 -32.32
N GLU A 162 43.21 -50.40 -33.30
CA GLU A 162 44.08 -50.77 -34.42
C GLU A 162 45.46 -51.24 -33.92
N ARG A 163 46.00 -50.59 -32.90
CA ARG A 163 47.29 -50.96 -32.31
C ARG A 163 47.22 -52.31 -31.60
N GLN A 164 46.14 -52.62 -30.89
CA GLN A 164 45.94 -53.92 -30.27
C GLN A 164 45.80 -55.02 -31.34
N HIS A 165 45.05 -54.76 -32.40
CA HIS A 165 44.89 -55.69 -33.52
C HIS A 165 46.23 -55.96 -34.23
N LEU A 166 47.03 -54.93 -34.51
CA LEU A 166 48.36 -55.08 -35.10
C LEU A 166 49.31 -55.84 -34.16
N ARG A 167 49.27 -55.57 -32.85
CA ARG A 167 50.07 -56.32 -31.86
C ARG A 167 49.71 -57.80 -31.86
N TRP A 168 48.43 -58.12 -31.81
CA TRP A 168 47.96 -59.51 -31.86
C TRP A 168 48.40 -60.21 -33.15
N ARG A 169 48.27 -59.56 -34.32
CA ARG A 169 48.77 -60.12 -35.60
C ARG A 169 50.27 -60.41 -35.58
N VAL A 170 51.07 -59.52 -35.01
CA VAL A 170 52.52 -59.73 -34.86
C VAL A 170 52.79 -60.91 -33.92
N GLU A 171 52.10 -60.99 -32.79
CA GLU A 171 52.22 -62.11 -31.84
C GLU A 171 51.90 -63.45 -32.51
N CYS A 172 50.80 -63.55 -33.27
CA CYS A 172 50.45 -64.74 -34.03
C CYS A 172 51.55 -65.15 -35.01
N VAL A 173 52.04 -64.23 -35.84
CA VAL A 173 53.09 -64.54 -36.82
C VAL A 173 54.41 -64.92 -36.14
N THR A 174 54.74 -64.29 -35.02
CA THR A 174 55.93 -64.68 -34.24
C THR A 174 55.79 -66.07 -33.60
N ALA A 175 54.58 -66.45 -33.19
CA ALA A 175 54.29 -67.79 -32.66
C ALA A 175 54.37 -68.85 -33.76
N GLU A 176 53.76 -68.61 -34.93
CA GLU A 176 53.86 -69.48 -36.11
C GLU A 176 55.31 -69.66 -36.55
N ALA A 177 56.08 -68.57 -36.65
CA ALA A 177 57.50 -68.64 -36.98
C ALA A 177 58.31 -69.43 -35.94
N ARG A 178 57.94 -69.32 -34.65
CA ARG A 178 58.61 -70.04 -33.57
C ARG A 178 58.30 -71.54 -33.61
N GLU A 179 57.06 -71.94 -33.87
CA GLU A 179 56.71 -73.35 -34.08
C GLU A 179 57.47 -73.96 -35.26
N VAL A 180 57.58 -73.24 -36.39
CA VAL A 180 58.35 -73.71 -37.56
C VAL A 180 59.83 -73.86 -37.22
N ILE A 181 60.43 -72.87 -36.54
CA ILE A 181 61.84 -72.93 -36.13
C ILE A 181 62.08 -74.06 -35.12
N GLU A 182 61.18 -74.26 -34.14
CA GLU A 182 61.30 -75.33 -33.14
C GLU A 182 61.10 -76.72 -33.77
N ALA A 183 60.20 -76.87 -34.75
CA ALA A 183 60.00 -78.09 -35.52
C ALA A 183 61.20 -78.42 -36.42
N GLU A 184 61.74 -77.44 -37.17
CA GLU A 184 62.92 -77.64 -38.01
C GLU A 184 64.19 -77.87 -37.16
N ALA A 185 64.34 -77.20 -36.01
CA ALA A 185 65.44 -77.48 -35.09
C ALA A 185 65.37 -78.89 -34.50
N ALA A 186 64.17 -79.42 -34.25
CA ALA A 186 63.98 -80.80 -33.82
C ALA A 186 64.36 -81.81 -34.93
N ASP A 187 63.99 -81.54 -36.20
CA ASP A 187 64.36 -82.36 -37.36
C ASP A 187 65.86 -82.26 -37.71
N ALA A 188 66.48 -81.08 -37.58
CA ALA A 188 67.92 -80.87 -37.79
C ALA A 188 68.78 -81.55 -36.72
N VAL A 189 68.31 -81.60 -35.47
CA VAL A 189 68.96 -82.36 -34.38
C VAL A 189 68.76 -83.87 -34.56
N ALA A 190 67.67 -84.32 -35.20
CA ALA A 190 67.44 -85.72 -35.53
C ALA A 190 68.25 -86.25 -36.73
N SER A 191 68.78 -85.37 -37.59
CA SER A 191 69.40 -85.71 -38.88
C SER A 191 70.88 -85.31 -39.06
N ALA A 192 71.58 -84.92 -37.99
CA ALA A 192 72.93 -84.35 -38.08
C ALA A 192 74.01 -85.29 -38.68
N ASP A 193 74.32 -85.10 -39.96
CA ASP A 193 75.57 -85.47 -40.65
C ASP A 193 76.34 -84.18 -40.99
N PRO A 194 77.59 -83.95 -40.51
CA PRO A 194 78.21 -82.62 -40.49
C PRO A 194 78.84 -82.17 -41.83
N ARG A 195 78.31 -82.57 -43.00
CA ARG A 195 78.95 -82.27 -44.31
C ARG A 195 78.03 -81.87 -45.46
N SER A 196 76.84 -81.32 -45.22
CA SER A 196 76.00 -80.76 -46.30
C SER A 196 76.01 -79.23 -46.32
N ASP A 197 76.18 -78.66 -47.52
CA ASP A 197 76.02 -77.24 -47.81
C ASP A 197 74.63 -76.75 -47.34
N LEU A 198 74.63 -75.67 -46.56
CA LEU A 198 73.43 -75.04 -46.02
C LEU A 198 72.67 -74.33 -47.15
N GLU A 199 71.79 -75.04 -47.85
CA GLU A 199 70.72 -74.40 -48.62
C GLU A 199 69.68 -73.86 -47.64
N ILE A 200 69.47 -72.53 -47.66
CA ILE A 200 68.41 -71.88 -46.88
C ILE A 200 67.07 -72.48 -47.36
N PRO A 201 66.30 -73.17 -46.49
CA PRO A 201 65.03 -73.78 -46.90
C PRO A 201 64.08 -72.71 -47.45
N GLN A 202 63.33 -73.05 -48.50
CA GLN A 202 62.37 -72.13 -49.12
C GLN A 202 61.34 -71.59 -48.11
N GLU A 203 61.09 -72.31 -47.01
CA GLU A 203 60.18 -71.91 -45.94
C GLU A 203 60.77 -70.79 -45.06
N VAL A 204 62.06 -70.86 -44.72
CA VAL A 204 62.77 -69.78 -44.00
C VAL A 204 62.84 -68.50 -44.84
N SER A 205 63.03 -68.63 -46.16
CA SER A 205 62.99 -67.50 -47.09
C SER A 205 61.58 -66.89 -47.19
N ARG A 206 60.53 -67.72 -47.20
CA ARG A 206 59.13 -67.25 -47.15
C ARG A 206 58.81 -66.53 -45.84
N ALA A 207 59.24 -67.07 -44.70
CA ALA A 207 59.04 -66.44 -43.39
C ALA A 207 59.79 -65.10 -43.28
N ALA A 208 61.03 -65.02 -43.78
CA ALA A 208 61.81 -63.78 -43.82
C ALA A 208 61.17 -62.70 -44.71
N ASN A 209 60.59 -63.10 -45.84
CA ASN A 209 59.85 -62.20 -46.73
C ASN A 209 58.54 -61.73 -46.09
N LEU A 210 57.77 -62.63 -45.45
CA LEU A 210 56.53 -62.29 -44.74
C LEU A 210 56.80 -61.33 -43.56
N LEU A 211 57.89 -61.57 -42.81
CA LEU A 211 58.33 -60.71 -41.73
C LEU A 211 58.78 -59.33 -42.24
N SER A 212 59.48 -59.28 -43.38
CA SER A 212 59.88 -58.02 -44.02
C SER A 212 58.68 -57.22 -44.50
N GLU A 213 57.65 -57.89 -45.03
CA GLU A 213 56.38 -57.28 -45.44
C GLU A 213 55.63 -56.69 -44.25
N LEU A 214 55.54 -57.44 -43.14
CA LEU A 214 54.90 -56.99 -41.89
C LEU A 214 55.66 -55.83 -41.24
N ILE A 215 57.00 -55.84 -41.27
CA ILE A 215 57.83 -54.72 -40.81
C ILE A 215 57.59 -53.48 -41.69
N ARG A 216 57.41 -53.66 -43.00
CA ARG A 216 57.11 -52.57 -43.95
C ARG A 216 55.74 -51.94 -43.68
N GLU A 217 54.73 -52.75 -43.38
CA GLU A 217 53.38 -52.29 -43.00
C GLU A 217 53.34 -51.65 -41.60
N ALA A 218 54.12 -52.16 -40.63
CA ALA A 218 54.10 -51.66 -39.26
C ALA A 218 54.86 -50.33 -39.06
N ARG A 219 55.89 -50.04 -39.88
CA ARG A 219 56.67 -48.79 -39.80
C ARG A 219 55.83 -47.50 -39.86
N PRO A 220 54.93 -47.29 -40.83
CA PRO A 220 54.12 -46.07 -40.89
C PRO A 220 53.18 -45.93 -39.68
N ALA A 221 52.59 -47.03 -39.19
CA ALA A 221 51.74 -47.03 -38.00
C ALA A 221 52.53 -46.63 -36.74
N LEU A 222 53.75 -47.14 -36.58
CA LEU A 222 54.64 -46.78 -35.46
C LEU A 222 55.05 -45.30 -35.50
N ALA A 223 55.40 -44.79 -36.69
CA ALA A 223 55.74 -43.38 -36.89
C ALA A 223 54.54 -42.45 -36.64
N HIS A 224 53.32 -42.87 -37.03
CA HIS A 224 52.09 -42.14 -36.73
C HIS A 224 51.81 -42.10 -35.22
N HIS A 225 52.01 -43.23 -34.53
CA HIS A 225 51.86 -43.31 -33.07
C HIS A 225 52.83 -42.37 -32.34
N GLN A 226 54.11 -42.36 -32.73
CA GLN A 226 55.12 -41.47 -32.15
C GLN A 226 54.75 -40.00 -32.33
N ARG A 227 54.22 -39.60 -33.50
CA ARG A 227 53.73 -38.23 -33.75
C ARG A 227 52.51 -37.86 -32.90
N LEU A 228 51.55 -38.77 -32.78
CA LEU A 228 50.39 -38.54 -31.92
C LEU A 228 50.80 -38.40 -30.45
N GLN A 229 51.74 -39.24 -30.00
CA GLN A 229 52.24 -39.20 -28.64
C GLN A 229 53.01 -37.91 -28.35
N SER A 230 53.84 -37.44 -29.30
CA SER A 230 54.53 -36.14 -29.18
C SER A 230 53.56 -34.97 -29.15
N ASN A 231 52.51 -35.00 -29.98
CA ASN A 231 51.46 -33.98 -29.99
C ASN A 231 50.63 -33.97 -28.68
N LEU A 232 50.36 -35.15 -28.10
CA LEU A 232 49.67 -35.26 -26.82
C LEU A 232 50.51 -34.67 -25.68
N THR A 233 51.81 -34.99 -25.64
CA THR A 233 52.72 -34.41 -24.65
C THR A 233 52.90 -32.91 -24.81
N SER A 234 52.94 -32.37 -26.04
CA SER A 234 53.04 -30.93 -26.26
C SER A 234 51.76 -30.18 -25.86
N HIS A 235 50.58 -30.74 -26.18
CA HIS A 235 49.30 -30.18 -25.74
C HIS A 235 49.07 -30.29 -24.22
N GLN A 236 49.62 -31.31 -23.56
CA GLN A 236 49.56 -31.41 -22.09
C GLN A 236 50.59 -30.49 -21.39
N ALA A 237 51.74 -30.27 -22.01
CA ALA A 237 52.78 -29.35 -21.50
C ALA A 237 52.39 -27.87 -21.69
N GLN A 238 51.57 -27.54 -22.69
CA GLN A 238 50.88 -26.26 -22.76
C GLN A 238 49.97 -26.12 -21.53
N LYS A 239 50.40 -25.30 -20.56
CA LYS A 239 49.56 -24.92 -19.40
C LYS A 239 48.23 -24.41 -19.92
N ASN A 240 47.14 -25.01 -19.46
CA ASN A 240 45.77 -24.54 -19.73
C ASN A 240 45.67 -23.07 -19.27
N GLU A 241 45.78 -22.12 -20.20
CA GLU A 241 45.84 -20.67 -19.90
C GLU A 241 44.59 -20.21 -19.13
N HIS A 242 43.47 -20.89 -19.34
CA HIS A 242 42.18 -20.62 -18.70
C HIS A 242 42.00 -21.25 -17.31
N LYS A 243 42.98 -21.97 -16.74
CA LYS A 243 42.86 -22.53 -15.37
C LYS A 243 42.68 -21.41 -14.33
N GLY A 244 43.38 -20.29 -14.50
CA GLY A 244 43.23 -19.13 -13.63
C GLY A 244 41.88 -18.42 -13.79
N GLU A 245 41.32 -18.41 -15.00
CA GLU A 245 39.99 -17.86 -15.27
C GLU A 245 38.87 -18.75 -14.72
N ALA A 246 39.00 -20.08 -14.83
CA ALA A 246 38.07 -21.03 -14.23
C ALA A 246 38.02 -20.90 -12.69
N GLY A 247 39.19 -20.74 -12.05
CA GLY A 247 39.26 -20.48 -10.61
C GLY A 247 38.61 -19.15 -10.21
N ARG A 248 38.83 -18.08 -10.99
CA ARG A 248 38.17 -16.77 -10.79
C ARG A 248 36.65 -16.89 -10.95
N MET A 249 36.18 -17.62 -11.95
CA MET A 249 34.75 -17.81 -12.21
C MET A 249 34.07 -18.62 -11.08
N GLN A 250 34.71 -19.67 -10.58
CA GLN A 250 34.22 -20.42 -9.41
C GLN A 250 34.19 -19.56 -8.14
N ALA A 251 35.21 -18.72 -7.91
CA ALA A 251 35.21 -17.79 -6.78
C ALA A 251 34.06 -16.78 -6.89
N MET A 252 33.81 -16.25 -8.09
CA MET A 252 32.72 -15.32 -8.35
C MET A 252 31.34 -15.98 -8.15
N GLN A 253 31.17 -17.23 -8.57
CA GLN A 253 29.97 -18.03 -8.32
C GLN A 253 29.69 -18.21 -6.82
N ARG A 254 30.71 -18.62 -6.05
CA ARG A 254 30.58 -18.77 -4.59
C ARG A 254 30.22 -17.45 -3.89
N GLN A 255 30.81 -16.35 -4.37
CA GLN A 255 30.49 -15.02 -3.84
C GLN A 255 29.04 -14.62 -4.17
N GLU A 256 28.56 -14.91 -5.38
CA GLU A 256 27.16 -14.67 -5.75
C GLU A 256 26.18 -15.51 -4.91
N GLU A 257 26.48 -16.79 -4.71
CA GLU A 257 25.69 -17.69 -3.86
C GLU A 257 25.61 -17.19 -2.42
N ALA A 258 26.74 -16.74 -1.84
CA ALA A 258 26.77 -16.17 -0.50
C ALA A 258 25.96 -14.87 -0.38
N LEU A 259 26.06 -13.99 -1.38
CA LEU A 259 25.27 -12.75 -1.44
C LEU A 259 23.77 -13.04 -1.57
N ARG A 260 23.38 -14.05 -2.37
CA ARG A 260 21.98 -14.47 -2.50
C ARG A 260 21.44 -15.03 -1.19
N ALA A 261 22.20 -15.86 -0.48
CA ALA A 261 21.81 -16.39 0.82
C ALA A 261 21.58 -15.27 1.84
N SER A 262 22.54 -14.33 1.97
CA SER A 262 22.41 -13.18 2.87
C SER A 262 21.23 -12.26 2.50
N ALA A 263 20.98 -12.05 1.20
CA ALA A 263 19.83 -11.27 0.74
C ALA A 263 18.49 -11.96 1.07
N ALA A 264 18.42 -13.28 0.95
CA ALA A 264 17.23 -14.06 1.31
C ALA A 264 16.95 -13.96 2.82
N GLU A 265 17.96 -14.09 3.67
CA GLU A 265 17.84 -13.93 5.13
C GLU A 265 17.34 -12.52 5.49
N ALA A 266 17.93 -11.47 4.91
CA ALA A 266 17.52 -10.09 5.14
C ALA A 266 16.08 -9.84 4.66
N GLN A 267 15.68 -10.43 3.53
CA GLN A 267 14.32 -10.31 3.01
C GLN A 267 13.31 -11.04 3.89
N GLN A 268 13.67 -12.19 4.45
CA GLN A 268 12.83 -12.92 5.40
C GLN A 268 12.63 -12.12 6.68
N ALA A 269 13.69 -11.53 7.24
CA ALA A 269 13.62 -10.66 8.41
C ALA A 269 12.74 -9.43 8.15
N ALA A 270 12.93 -8.74 7.02
CA ALA A 270 12.10 -7.61 6.64
C ALA A 270 10.62 -8.00 6.42
N ALA A 271 10.35 -9.18 5.85
CA ALA A 271 8.99 -9.68 5.68
C ALA A 271 8.31 -9.98 7.02
N THR A 272 9.05 -10.53 8.00
CA THR A 272 8.52 -10.73 9.35
C THR A 272 8.21 -9.40 10.03
N GLU A 273 9.11 -8.42 9.94
CA GLU A 273 8.89 -7.09 10.53
C GLU A 273 7.70 -6.37 9.87
N ALA A 274 7.57 -6.45 8.55
CA ALA A 274 6.43 -5.90 7.81
C ALA A 274 5.10 -6.56 8.23
N ALA A 275 5.10 -7.86 8.53
CA ALA A 275 3.92 -8.56 9.03
C ALA A 275 3.49 -8.04 10.42
N TRP A 276 4.44 -7.87 11.35
CA TRP A 276 4.17 -7.28 12.66
C TRP A 276 3.65 -5.84 12.56
N LEU A 277 4.26 -5.02 11.69
CA LEU A 277 3.82 -3.65 11.45
C LEU A 277 2.42 -3.59 10.84
N ALA A 278 2.08 -4.51 9.93
CA ALA A 278 0.73 -4.60 9.36
C ALA A 278 -0.32 -4.99 10.39
N GLU A 279 0.01 -5.91 11.32
CA GLU A 279 -0.88 -6.28 12.42
C GLU A 279 -1.09 -5.10 13.40
N LEU A 280 -0.02 -4.36 13.71
CA LEU A 280 -0.12 -3.15 14.52
C LEU A 280 -0.94 -2.07 13.82
N ASP A 281 -0.73 -1.83 12.53
CA ASP A 281 -1.51 -0.85 11.78
C ASP A 281 -3.00 -1.21 11.76
N ALA A 282 -3.33 -2.49 11.59
CA ALA A 282 -4.71 -2.97 11.71
C ALA A 282 -5.29 -2.74 13.12
N ALA A 283 -4.51 -2.99 14.17
CA ALA A 283 -4.94 -2.76 15.56
C ALA A 283 -5.11 -1.27 15.91
N PHE A 284 -4.25 -0.39 15.41
CA PHE A 284 -4.32 1.07 15.62
C PHE A 284 -5.20 1.80 14.60
N SER A 285 -5.73 1.07 13.61
CA SER A 285 -6.68 1.59 12.64
C SER A 285 -7.95 2.13 13.30
N ARG A 286 -8.72 2.89 12.53
CA ARG A 286 -10.05 3.41 12.94
C ARG A 286 -11.01 2.29 13.38
N THR A 287 -10.79 1.06 12.89
CA THR A 287 -11.61 -0.12 13.20
C THR A 287 -11.11 -0.97 14.36
N GLY A 288 -9.91 -0.69 14.88
CA GLY A 288 -9.31 -1.43 15.99
C GLY A 288 -9.55 -0.75 17.33
N ILE A 289 -8.46 -0.34 17.99
CA ILE A 289 -8.46 0.24 19.34
C ILE A 289 -9.34 1.51 19.43
N GLN A 290 -9.42 2.31 18.37
CA GLN A 290 -10.26 3.52 18.37
C GLN A 290 -11.75 3.19 18.52
N SER A 291 -12.24 2.21 17.75
CA SER A 291 -13.62 1.72 17.82
C SER A 291 -13.90 1.11 19.20
N PHE A 292 -12.99 0.28 19.71
CA PHE A 292 -13.09 -0.29 21.06
C PHE A 292 -13.15 0.79 22.16
N ALA A 293 -12.33 1.84 22.05
CA ALA A 293 -12.34 2.95 22.99
C ALA A 293 -13.68 3.70 22.95
N ILE A 294 -14.22 3.97 21.75
CA ILE A 294 -15.52 4.61 21.57
C ILE A 294 -16.64 3.73 22.14
N GLU A 295 -16.63 2.42 21.89
CA GLU A 295 -17.60 1.47 22.46
C GLU A 295 -17.58 1.49 23.99
N GLY A 296 -16.40 1.53 24.60
CA GLY A 296 -16.24 1.68 26.05
C GLY A 296 -16.88 2.97 26.57
N VAL A 297 -16.60 4.10 25.93
CA VAL A 297 -17.19 5.40 26.32
C VAL A 297 -18.71 5.42 26.10
N LEU A 298 -19.21 4.84 25.00
CA LEU A 298 -20.64 4.74 24.71
C LEU A 298 -21.36 3.87 25.77
N GLY A 299 -20.73 2.79 26.22
CA GLY A 299 -21.26 1.97 27.32
C GLY A 299 -21.40 2.74 28.62
N GLU A 300 -20.36 3.48 29.03
CA GLU A 300 -20.41 4.35 30.21
C GLU A 300 -21.50 5.44 30.07
N LEU A 301 -21.54 6.12 28.92
CA LEU A 301 -22.55 7.13 28.62
C LEU A 301 -23.96 6.55 28.70
N GLN A 302 -24.17 5.33 28.21
CA GLN A 302 -25.45 4.64 28.26
C GLN A 302 -25.91 4.36 29.70
N VAL A 303 -24.99 3.93 30.58
CA VAL A 303 -25.30 3.68 32.00
C VAL A 303 -25.73 4.98 32.69
N VAL A 304 -24.94 6.05 32.54
CA VAL A 304 -25.24 7.34 33.17
C VAL A 304 -26.53 7.94 32.60
N THR A 305 -26.71 7.91 31.28
CA THR A 305 -27.91 8.44 30.63
C THR A 305 -29.16 7.66 31.04
N SER A 306 -29.07 6.33 31.14
CA SER A 306 -30.21 5.49 31.59
C SER A 306 -30.66 5.86 33.00
N ARG A 307 -29.73 6.15 33.92
CA ARG A 307 -30.06 6.57 35.28
C ARG A 307 -30.87 7.88 35.31
N TYR A 308 -30.48 8.88 34.52
CA TYR A 308 -31.26 10.11 34.38
C TYR A 308 -32.59 9.88 33.68
N LEU A 309 -32.61 9.03 32.64
CA LEU A 309 -33.82 8.74 31.88
C LEU A 309 -34.87 8.01 32.72
N GLU A 310 -34.47 7.10 33.61
CA GLU A 310 -35.38 6.40 34.54
C GLU A 310 -36.09 7.37 35.50
N GLN A 311 -35.42 8.44 35.93
CA GLN A 311 -36.02 9.48 36.76
C GLN A 311 -36.99 10.37 35.95
N LEU A 312 -36.65 10.67 34.70
CA LEU A 312 -37.47 11.51 33.80
C LEU A 312 -38.67 10.77 33.19
N SER A 313 -38.55 9.48 32.92
CA SER A 313 -39.55 8.69 32.20
C SER A 313 -39.50 7.22 32.62
N THR A 314 -40.62 6.69 33.10
CA THR A 314 -40.73 5.27 33.44
C THR A 314 -40.84 4.40 32.18
N GLY A 315 -39.94 3.42 32.04
CA GLY A 315 -40.02 2.42 30.96
C GLY A 315 -39.34 2.81 29.64
N MET A 316 -38.45 3.78 29.64
CA MET A 316 -37.59 4.11 28.49
C MET A 316 -36.13 3.77 28.78
N VAL A 317 -35.47 3.11 27.84
CA VAL A 317 -34.03 2.82 27.91
C VAL A 317 -33.36 3.27 26.63
N LEU A 318 -32.32 4.09 26.74
CA LEU A 318 -31.49 4.48 25.60
C LEU A 318 -30.44 3.39 25.35
N LYS A 319 -30.32 2.95 24.09
CA LYS A 319 -29.24 2.10 23.61
C LYS A 319 -28.36 2.86 22.63
N LEU A 320 -27.08 2.89 22.92
CA LEU A 320 -26.05 3.51 22.09
C LEU A 320 -25.14 2.41 21.57
N SER A 321 -24.94 2.36 20.25
CA SER A 321 -23.98 1.44 19.65
C SER A 321 -23.24 2.10 18.50
N ALA A 322 -21.98 1.72 18.34
CA ALA A 322 -21.26 2.00 17.11
C ALA A 322 -21.74 0.99 16.05
N THR A 323 -22.33 1.46 14.97
CA THR A 323 -22.81 0.60 13.88
C THR A 323 -22.06 0.92 12.60
N ARG A 324 -21.63 -0.12 11.89
CA ARG A 324 -21.09 0.02 10.54
C ARG A 324 -22.23 -0.08 9.54
N PRO A 325 -22.35 0.83 8.55
CA PRO A 325 -23.26 0.62 7.45
C PRO A 325 -22.85 -0.64 6.67
N SER A 326 -23.73 -1.63 6.63
CA SER A 326 -23.52 -2.87 5.86
C SER A 326 -23.84 -2.64 4.38
N SER A 327 -22.96 -2.00 3.62
CA SER A 327 -22.88 -2.14 2.16
C SER A 327 -21.78 -1.28 1.52
N GLY A 328 -20.75 -1.94 0.97
CA GLY A 328 -20.14 -1.59 -0.33
C GLY A 328 -19.36 -0.28 -0.54
N GLN A 329 -19.34 0.67 0.40
CA GLN A 329 -18.55 1.90 0.23
C GLN A 329 -17.23 1.84 1.00
N SER A 330 -16.13 2.08 0.28
CA SER A 330 -14.73 2.13 0.75
C SER A 330 -14.44 3.18 1.83
N SER A 331 -15.47 3.90 2.28
CA SER A 331 -15.47 4.86 3.36
C SER A 331 -16.49 4.41 4.41
N ALA A 332 -16.21 3.29 5.09
CA ALA A 332 -17.00 2.82 6.22
C ALA A 332 -16.75 3.71 7.44
N VAL A 333 -17.32 4.92 7.43
CA VAL A 333 -17.34 5.80 8.61
C VAL A 333 -18.23 5.14 9.65
N GLU A 334 -17.64 4.80 10.79
CA GLU A 334 -18.35 4.32 11.96
C GLU A 334 -19.42 5.34 12.37
N ARG A 335 -20.69 4.90 12.42
CA ARG A 335 -21.82 5.78 12.75
C ARG A 335 -22.38 5.38 14.11
N ILE A 336 -22.50 6.35 15.01
CA ILE A 336 -23.16 6.13 16.29
C ILE A 336 -24.67 6.03 16.04
N SER A 337 -25.23 4.84 16.32
CA SER A 337 -26.66 4.60 16.27
C SER A 337 -27.29 4.91 17.64
N LYS A 338 -28.50 5.47 17.61
CA LYS A 338 -29.26 5.86 18.80
C LYS A 338 -30.62 5.19 18.73
N ALA A 339 -30.80 4.12 19.48
CA ALA A 339 -32.04 3.37 19.58
C ALA A 339 -32.66 3.59 20.96
N VAL A 340 -33.97 3.78 21.03
CA VAL A 340 -34.69 3.94 22.30
C VAL A 340 -35.69 2.83 22.44
N GLN A 341 -35.55 2.04 23.50
CA GLN A 341 -36.50 1.00 23.85
C GLN A 341 -37.59 1.60 24.74
N VAL A 342 -38.83 1.55 24.28
CA VAL A 342 -39.99 2.11 24.98
C VAL A 342 -40.92 0.96 25.39
N ARG A 343 -41.19 0.85 26.69
CA ARG A 343 -42.15 -0.11 27.25
C ARG A 343 -43.57 0.41 27.03
N THR A 344 -44.38 -0.39 26.34
CA THR A 344 -45.78 -0.08 26.09
C THR A 344 -46.66 -0.44 27.29
N ALA A 345 -47.87 0.12 27.35
CA ALA A 345 -48.84 -0.16 28.42
C ALA A 345 -49.22 -1.67 28.54
N LYS A 346 -48.96 -2.47 27.49
CA LYS A 346 -49.14 -3.93 27.48
C LYS A 346 -47.93 -4.71 28.00
N GLY A 347 -46.88 -4.02 28.46
CA GLY A 347 -45.65 -4.63 28.94
C GLY A 347 -44.62 -4.98 27.86
N GLU A 348 -44.98 -4.94 26.57
CA GLU A 348 -44.07 -5.17 25.45
C GLU A 348 -43.06 -4.02 25.31
N THR A 349 -41.78 -4.34 25.09
CA THR A 349 -40.74 -3.35 24.80
C THR A 349 -40.56 -3.23 23.30
N ARG A 350 -40.72 -2.02 22.74
CA ARG A 350 -40.51 -1.76 21.31
C ARG A 350 -39.34 -0.83 21.09
N GLU A 351 -38.53 -1.14 20.09
CA GLU A 351 -37.42 -0.29 19.68
C GLU A 351 -37.91 0.79 18.73
N ARG A 352 -37.55 2.05 19.01
CA ARG A 352 -37.86 3.23 18.21
C ARG A 352 -36.60 4.04 17.99
N THR A 353 -36.49 4.64 16.82
CA THR A 353 -35.47 5.67 16.57
C THR A 353 -35.86 6.98 17.27
N VAL A 354 -34.89 7.82 17.60
CA VAL A 354 -35.13 9.13 18.26
C VAL A 354 -36.12 10.02 17.48
N ARG A 355 -36.19 9.86 16.15
CA ARG A 355 -37.12 10.59 15.28
C ARG A 355 -38.58 10.14 15.44
N GLN A 356 -38.81 8.89 15.85
CA GLN A 356 -40.14 8.30 16.04
C GLN A 356 -40.72 8.58 17.43
N LEU A 357 -39.96 9.24 18.32
CA LEU A 357 -40.43 9.66 19.64
C LEU A 357 -41.31 10.92 19.54
N SER A 358 -42.24 11.05 20.48
CA SER A 358 -43.03 12.28 20.66
C SER A 358 -42.14 13.47 21.02
N GLY A 359 -42.66 14.71 20.90
CA GLY A 359 -41.90 15.91 21.23
C GLY A 359 -41.36 15.90 22.67
N GLY A 360 -42.21 15.60 23.64
CA GLY A 360 -41.84 15.51 25.05
C GLY A 360 -40.91 14.33 25.36
N GLU A 361 -41.13 13.16 24.75
CA GLU A 361 -40.23 12.00 24.88
C GLU A 361 -38.82 12.30 24.37
N ARG A 362 -38.73 12.92 23.18
CA ARG A 362 -37.46 13.31 22.58
C ARG A 362 -36.73 14.33 23.45
N ARG A 363 -37.44 15.27 24.07
CA ARG A 363 -36.86 16.28 24.96
C ARG A 363 -36.36 15.66 26.26
N ARG A 364 -37.11 14.73 26.87
CA ARG A 364 -36.64 13.96 28.04
C ARG A 364 -35.39 13.13 27.73
N VAL A 365 -35.37 12.43 26.60
CA VAL A 365 -34.18 11.66 26.16
C VAL A 365 -32.99 12.60 25.87
N GLY A 366 -33.25 13.76 25.25
CA GLY A 366 -32.24 14.77 24.98
C GLY A 366 -31.63 15.35 26.25
N LEU A 367 -32.47 15.68 27.24
CA LEU A 367 -32.05 16.16 28.55
C LEU A 367 -31.23 15.12 29.30
N ALA A 368 -31.71 13.87 29.39
CA ALA A 368 -30.99 12.77 30.03
C ALA A 368 -29.60 12.57 29.39
N LEU A 369 -29.51 12.66 28.06
CA LEU A 369 -28.24 12.52 27.34
C LEU A 369 -27.30 13.71 27.59
N ALA A 370 -27.81 14.94 27.62
CA ALA A 370 -27.02 16.13 27.92
C ALA A 370 -26.44 16.09 29.34
N LEU A 371 -27.25 15.69 30.32
CA LEU A 371 -26.81 15.48 31.70
C LEU A 371 -25.80 14.32 31.80
N GLY A 372 -26.04 13.23 31.06
CA GLY A 372 -25.09 12.11 30.97
C GLY A 372 -23.73 12.53 30.42
N PHE A 373 -23.69 13.37 29.40
CA PHE A 373 -22.44 13.95 28.89
C PHE A 373 -21.75 14.84 29.93
N SER A 374 -22.51 15.73 30.59
CA SER A 374 -21.97 16.62 31.63
C SER A 374 -21.29 15.83 32.74
N GLU A 375 -21.94 14.78 33.24
CA GLU A 375 -21.37 13.94 34.29
C GLU A 375 -20.18 13.10 33.80
N LEU A 376 -20.25 12.53 32.59
CA LEU A 376 -19.14 11.76 32.02
C LEU A 376 -17.89 12.64 31.84
N ILE A 377 -18.08 13.89 31.39
CA ILE A 377 -17.00 14.88 31.29
C ILE A 377 -16.46 15.22 32.68
N ALA A 378 -17.32 15.43 33.68
CA ALA A 378 -16.89 15.71 35.04
C ALA A 378 -16.13 14.54 35.71
N ALA A 379 -16.46 13.29 35.34
CA ALA A 379 -15.82 12.08 35.85
C ALA A 379 -14.44 11.83 35.20
N ARG A 380 -14.31 12.11 33.90
CA ARG A 380 -13.09 11.82 33.12
C ARG A 380 -12.13 13.00 32.97
N SER A 381 -12.62 14.22 33.14
CA SER A 381 -11.82 15.44 33.02
C SER A 381 -11.52 16.06 34.38
N ARG A 382 -10.54 16.95 34.42
CA ARG A 382 -10.28 17.81 35.59
C ARG A 382 -11.26 18.99 35.67
N LEU A 383 -12.14 19.16 34.68
CA LEU A 383 -13.11 20.24 34.63
C LEU A 383 -14.37 19.80 35.37
N ARG A 384 -14.68 20.51 36.45
CA ARG A 384 -15.95 20.39 37.16
C ARG A 384 -16.67 21.73 37.06
N THR A 385 -17.87 21.71 36.52
CA THR A 385 -18.72 22.89 36.40
C THR A 385 -19.77 22.87 37.52
N ASN A 386 -19.87 23.96 38.26
CA ASN A 386 -20.89 24.14 39.30
C ASN A 386 -22.14 24.88 38.80
N LEU A 387 -22.13 25.35 37.55
CA LEU A 387 -23.24 26.02 36.88
C LEU A 387 -23.78 25.15 35.74
N ILE A 388 -25.10 25.00 35.67
CA ILE A 388 -25.82 24.45 34.52
C ILE A 388 -26.84 25.47 34.03
N VAL A 389 -26.89 25.69 32.72
CA VAL A 389 -27.87 26.56 32.05
C VAL A 389 -28.67 25.73 31.07
N LEU A 390 -30.00 25.76 31.21
CA LEU A 390 -30.93 24.97 30.42
C LEU A 390 -31.95 25.87 29.73
N ASP A 391 -31.87 25.94 28.41
CA ASP A 391 -32.77 26.77 27.60
C ASP A 391 -33.95 25.96 27.06
N GLU A 392 -35.17 26.44 27.33
CA GLU A 392 -36.46 25.84 26.92
C GLU A 392 -36.63 24.33 27.18
N VAL A 393 -35.96 23.76 28.18
CA VAL A 393 -35.99 22.31 28.45
C VAL A 393 -37.34 21.80 28.94
N LEU A 394 -38.20 22.70 29.42
CA LEU A 394 -39.54 22.39 29.96
C LEU A 394 -40.65 22.54 28.91
N GLN A 395 -40.35 23.13 27.76
CA GLN A 395 -41.34 23.36 26.72
C GLN A 395 -41.79 22.00 26.12
N HIS A 396 -43.06 21.87 25.75
CA HIS A 396 -43.67 20.61 25.26
C HIS A 396 -43.67 19.42 26.23
N LEU A 397 -43.43 19.65 27.53
CA LEU A 397 -43.65 18.66 28.59
C LEU A 397 -45.02 18.87 29.25
N ASP A 398 -45.61 17.76 29.69
CA ASP A 398 -46.78 17.73 30.55
C ASP A 398 -46.42 18.13 32.00
N GLU A 399 -47.43 18.39 32.84
CA GLU A 399 -47.25 18.75 34.26
C GLU A 399 -46.40 17.71 35.01
N GLU A 400 -46.65 16.42 34.74
CA GLU A 400 -45.86 15.33 35.32
C GLU A 400 -44.40 15.38 34.84
N GLY A 401 -44.17 15.59 33.54
CA GLY A 401 -42.82 15.75 32.98
C GLY A 401 -42.07 16.94 33.60
N ASN A 402 -42.74 18.07 33.78
CA ASN A 402 -42.16 19.25 34.43
C ASN A 402 -41.80 18.97 35.90
N ALA A 403 -42.69 18.31 36.65
CA ALA A 403 -42.42 17.94 38.04
C ALA A 403 -41.21 16.99 38.16
N ARG A 404 -41.11 15.99 37.28
CA ARG A 404 -39.98 15.04 37.25
C ARG A 404 -38.66 15.74 36.92
N VAL A 405 -38.65 16.65 35.94
CA VAL A 405 -37.45 17.44 35.61
C VAL A 405 -37.03 18.31 36.79
N CYS A 406 -37.96 19.03 37.42
CA CYS A 406 -37.65 19.87 38.59
C CYS A 406 -37.11 19.04 39.76
N SER A 407 -37.72 17.89 40.05
CA SER A 407 -37.25 16.98 41.10
C SER A 407 -35.85 16.44 40.81
N LEU A 408 -35.56 16.10 39.55
CA LEU A 408 -34.25 15.62 39.14
C LEU A 408 -33.20 16.71 39.33
N LEU A 409 -33.46 17.94 38.85
CA LEU A 409 -32.51 19.05 38.92
C LEU A 409 -32.19 19.46 40.36
N ARG A 410 -33.19 19.45 41.26
CA ARG A 410 -32.98 19.68 42.70
C ARG A 410 -32.10 18.62 43.38
N GLY A 411 -32.07 17.41 42.85
CA GLY A 411 -31.26 16.31 43.37
C GLY A 411 -29.83 16.31 42.88
N MET A 412 -29.45 17.23 41.98
CA MET A 412 -28.11 17.27 41.42
C MET A 412 -27.11 18.01 42.31
N HIS A 413 -25.82 17.79 42.08
CA HIS A 413 -24.73 18.30 42.92
C HIS A 413 -24.22 19.70 42.51
N GLN A 414 -24.86 20.36 41.55
CA GLN A 414 -24.45 21.68 41.06
C GLN A 414 -24.95 22.78 42.01
N ASP A 415 -24.09 23.77 42.26
CA ASP A 415 -24.42 24.91 43.13
C ASP A 415 -25.48 25.81 42.51
N THR A 416 -25.54 25.90 41.17
CA THR A 416 -26.45 26.79 40.47
C THR A 416 -27.02 26.15 39.22
N VAL A 417 -28.34 26.09 39.13
CA VAL A 417 -29.09 25.63 37.96
C VAL A 417 -29.96 26.77 37.46
N LEU A 418 -29.68 27.27 36.26
CA LEU A 418 -30.47 28.29 35.59
C LEU A 418 -31.34 27.64 34.53
N ILE A 419 -32.64 27.93 34.56
CA ILE A 419 -33.59 27.46 33.55
C ILE A 419 -34.29 28.64 32.92
N VAL A 420 -34.27 28.68 31.58
CA VAL A 420 -35.08 29.62 30.81
C VAL A 420 -36.41 28.95 30.49
N GLY A 421 -37.48 29.48 31.09
CA GLY A 421 -38.85 29.01 30.93
C GLY A 421 -39.75 30.04 30.24
N GLN A 422 -40.94 29.61 29.81
CA GLN A 422 -41.99 30.52 29.32
C GLN A 422 -42.74 31.15 30.50
N ALA A 423 -43.22 32.38 30.29
CA ALA A 423 -44.05 33.11 31.26
C ALA A 423 -45.30 32.29 31.64
N ASP A 424 -45.75 32.42 32.90
CA ASP A 424 -46.94 31.78 33.47
C ASP A 424 -46.93 30.23 33.53
N SER A 425 -45.75 29.62 33.41
CA SER A 425 -45.60 28.17 33.59
C SER A 425 -45.51 27.76 35.07
N TYR A 426 -45.97 26.54 35.41
CA TYR A 426 -45.89 25.90 36.74
C TYR A 426 -44.49 25.92 37.38
N VAL A 427 -43.48 26.20 36.55
CA VAL A 427 -42.07 26.39 36.85
C VAL A 427 -41.84 27.43 37.95
N ALA A 428 -42.61 28.52 38.01
CA ALA A 428 -42.37 29.61 38.95
C ALA A 428 -42.44 29.21 40.45
N GLN A 429 -43.13 28.11 40.79
CA GLN A 429 -43.23 27.61 42.16
C GLN A 429 -42.12 26.62 42.54
N ALA A 430 -41.35 26.14 41.55
CA ALA A 430 -40.38 25.07 41.72
C ALA A 430 -38.93 25.56 41.87
N PHE A 431 -38.65 26.85 41.69
CA PHE A 431 -37.30 27.43 41.76
C PHE A 431 -37.18 28.43 42.91
N ASP A 432 -35.97 28.58 43.41
CA ASP A 432 -35.67 29.41 44.59
C ASP A 432 -35.78 30.92 44.28
N ALA A 433 -35.50 31.31 43.03
CA ALA A 433 -35.60 32.68 42.53
C ALA A 433 -36.11 32.67 41.07
N VAL A 434 -36.84 33.72 40.66
CA VAL A 434 -37.43 33.84 39.32
C VAL A 434 -37.23 35.25 38.78
N ASP A 435 -36.27 35.42 37.87
CA ASP A 435 -36.06 36.68 37.15
C ASP A 435 -37.00 36.79 35.94
N VAL A 436 -37.63 37.95 35.76
CA VAL A 436 -38.62 38.18 34.71
C VAL A 436 -38.08 39.12 33.65
N VAL A 437 -38.07 38.68 32.39
CA VAL A 437 -37.70 39.51 31.23
C VAL A 437 -38.95 40.11 30.59
N VAL A 438 -39.02 41.44 30.52
CA VAL A 438 -40.16 42.20 29.96
C VAL A 438 -39.72 42.97 28.72
N LYS A 439 -40.43 42.79 27.60
CA LYS A 439 -40.18 43.53 26.36
C LYS A 439 -41.15 44.70 26.24
N GLN A 440 -40.64 45.94 26.25
CA GLN A 440 -41.43 47.17 26.11
C GLN A 440 -40.77 48.11 25.10
N ASN A 441 -41.56 48.69 24.18
CA ASN A 441 -41.08 49.67 23.19
C ASN A 441 -39.85 49.23 22.39
N GLY A 442 -39.73 47.93 22.08
CA GLY A 442 -38.57 47.36 21.37
C GLY A 442 -37.32 47.13 22.23
N GLN A 443 -37.35 47.45 23.52
CA GLN A 443 -36.27 47.20 24.49
C GLN A 443 -36.63 46.04 25.42
N SER A 444 -35.62 45.34 25.93
CA SER A 444 -35.78 44.27 26.92
C SER A 444 -35.30 44.75 28.28
N HIS A 445 -36.16 44.62 29.30
CA HIS A 445 -35.88 44.97 30.69
C HIS A 445 -35.88 43.69 31.54
N LEU A 446 -35.02 43.64 32.55
CA LEU A 446 -34.86 42.49 33.43
C LEU A 446 -35.30 42.91 34.83
N LEU A 447 -36.30 42.22 35.37
CA LEU A 447 -36.79 42.40 36.73
C LEU A 447 -36.22 41.24 37.55
N LEU A 448 -35.29 41.56 38.45
CA LEU A 448 -34.67 40.59 39.34
C LEU A 448 -35.59 40.29 40.53
N ALA A 449 -35.59 39.03 40.99
CA ALA A 449 -36.32 38.60 42.19
C ALA A 449 -35.74 39.14 43.50
#